data_AF-A0A1M5TCQ3-F1
#
_entry.id   AF-A0A1M5TCQ3-F1
#
_cell.length_a   1.000
_cell.length_b   1.000
_cell.length_c   1.000
_cell.angle_alpha   90.00
_cell.angle_beta   90.00
_cell.angle_gamma   90.00
#
_symmetry.space_group_name_H-M   'P 1'
#
loop_
_entity.id
_entity.type
_entity.pdbx_description
1 polymer ?
#
loop_
_entity_poly.entity_id
_entity_poly.type
_entity_poly.pdbx_seq_one_letter_code
_entity_poly.pdbx_strand_id
1 'polypeptide(L)'
;MNSSFHYFIGKSSAAIYKLCIGKGNAKERLIESELEIRSALRAPVPDELMPLKNKIKQNLLYSGQGASGGEKGSIARSLIGKRNSTASKFIADIIRLHQEVEAYIKYSDGS
;
A
#
# COMPACT_ATOMS: atom_id res chain seq x y z
N MET A 1 10.15 -14.47 -15.49
CA MET A 1 9.10 -14.37 -14.44
C MET A 1 9.69 -13.84 -13.15
N ASN A 2 9.30 -12.64 -12.72
CA ASN A 2 9.74 -12.14 -11.41
C ASN A 2 8.76 -12.65 -10.34
N SER A 3 9.01 -13.84 -9.78
CA SER A 3 8.26 -14.46 -8.66
C SER A 3 7.90 -13.46 -7.56
N SER A 4 8.76 -12.46 -7.39
CA SER A 4 8.66 -11.37 -6.46
C SER A 4 7.43 -10.46 -6.64
N PHE A 5 6.87 -10.32 -7.85
CA PHE A 5 5.66 -9.51 -8.08
C PHE A 5 4.38 -10.21 -7.62
N HIS A 6 4.33 -11.55 -7.71
CA HIS A 6 3.20 -12.31 -7.15
C HIS A 6 3.11 -12.17 -5.63
N TYR A 7 4.24 -12.02 -4.95
CA TYR A 7 4.24 -11.72 -3.52
C TYR A 7 3.62 -10.34 -3.22
N PHE A 8 3.91 -9.31 -4.03
CA PHE A 8 3.24 -8.02 -3.95
C PHE A 8 1.72 -8.18 -4.16
N ILE A 9 1.29 -8.92 -5.19
CA ILE A 9 -0.12 -9.17 -5.48
C ILE A 9 -0.82 -9.84 -4.30
N GLY A 10 -0.28 -10.94 -3.77
CA GLY A 10 -0.90 -11.64 -2.64
C GLY A 10 -1.07 -10.76 -1.40
N LYS A 11 -0.06 -9.94 -1.05
CA LYS A 11 -0.16 -9.03 0.11
C LYS A 11 -1.08 -7.84 -0.14
N SER A 12 -1.06 -7.27 -1.35
CA SER A 12 -1.94 -6.15 -1.71
C SER A 12 -3.40 -6.57 -1.85
N SER A 13 -3.70 -7.77 -2.37
CA SER A 13 -5.06 -8.32 -2.39
C SER A 13 -5.61 -8.49 -0.97
N ALA A 14 -4.82 -9.02 -0.04
CA ALA A 14 -5.22 -9.16 1.36
C ALA A 14 -5.49 -7.79 2.02
N ALA A 15 -4.65 -6.79 1.75
CA ALA A 15 -4.88 -5.42 2.20
C ALA A 15 -6.18 -4.85 1.60
N ILE A 16 -6.38 -4.95 0.28
CA ILE A 16 -7.55 -4.43 -0.42
C ILE A 16 -8.84 -5.05 0.11
N TYR A 17 -8.84 -6.37 0.37
CA TYR A 17 -9.99 -7.04 0.97
C TYR A 17 -10.39 -6.35 2.28
N LYS A 18 -9.45 -6.17 3.22
CA LYS A 18 -9.70 -5.47 4.49
C LYS A 18 -10.12 -4.01 4.28
N LEU A 19 -9.51 -3.30 3.34
CA LEU A 19 -9.83 -1.90 3.05
C LEU A 19 -11.24 -1.73 2.48
N CYS A 20 -11.71 -2.66 1.65
CA CYS A 20 -13.01 -2.57 0.98
C CYS A 20 -14.15 -3.05 1.88
N ILE A 21 -13.96 -4.16 2.60
CA ILE A 21 -15.05 -4.82 3.34
C ILE A 21 -14.94 -4.66 4.87
N GLY A 22 -13.82 -4.13 5.36
CA GLY A 22 -13.61 -3.87 6.79
C GLY A 22 -14.64 -2.90 7.36
N LYS A 23 -14.90 -3.01 8.66
CA LYS A 23 -15.82 -2.10 9.36
C LYS A 23 -15.13 -0.76 9.64
N GLY A 24 -15.93 0.25 9.95
CA GLY A 24 -15.42 1.57 10.32
C GLY A 24 -15.07 2.47 9.12
N ASN A 25 -14.42 3.58 9.41
CA ASN A 25 -14.08 4.60 8.44
C ASN A 25 -12.76 4.30 7.70
N ALA A 26 -12.38 5.16 6.75
CA ALA A 26 -11.18 4.93 5.93
C ALA A 26 -9.88 4.87 6.74
N LYS A 27 -9.76 5.65 7.82
CA LYS A 27 -8.56 5.60 8.68
C LYS A 27 -8.47 4.30 9.46
N GLU A 28 -9.57 3.89 10.09
CA GLU A 28 -9.64 2.65 10.87
C GLU A 28 -9.23 1.45 10.01
N ARG A 29 -9.80 1.35 8.81
CA ARG A 29 -9.45 0.29 7.85
C ARG A 29 -7.99 0.31 7.41
N LEU A 30 -7.41 1.50 7.20
CA LEU A 30 -5.97 1.64 6.89
C LEU A 30 -5.08 1.17 8.05
N ILE A 31 -5.46 1.49 9.30
CA ILE A 31 -4.71 1.08 10.50
C ILE A 31 -4.78 -0.45 10.67
N GLU A 32 -5.98 -1.03 10.56
CA GLU A 32 -6.18 -2.48 10.65
C GLU A 32 -5.44 -3.28 9.55
N SER A 33 -5.18 -2.64 8.41
CA SER A 33 -4.47 -3.23 7.26
C SER A 33 -2.97 -2.91 7.26
N GLU A 34 -2.41 -2.33 8.32
CA GLU A 34 -1.02 -1.83 8.33
C GLU A 34 -0.01 -2.93 7.99
N LEU A 35 -0.17 -4.13 8.56
CA LEU A 35 0.77 -5.23 8.34
C LEU A 35 0.83 -5.66 6.87
N GLU A 36 -0.33 -5.82 6.23
CA GLU A 36 -0.43 -6.21 4.82
C GLU A 36 0.10 -5.11 3.90
N ILE A 37 -0.28 -3.85 4.16
CA ILE A 37 0.19 -2.70 3.38
C ILE A 37 1.71 -2.56 3.47
N ARG A 38 2.29 -2.66 4.67
CA ARG A 38 3.76 -2.61 4.85
C ARG A 38 4.46 -3.75 4.14
N SER A 39 3.88 -4.96 4.19
CA SER A 39 4.43 -6.12 3.50
C SER A 39 4.40 -5.94 1.98
N ALA A 40 3.28 -5.46 1.44
CA ALA A 40 3.15 -5.15 0.02
C ALA A 40 4.15 -4.05 -0.41
N LEU A 41 4.23 -2.94 0.31
CA LEU A 41 5.13 -1.83 -0.06
C LEU A 41 6.63 -2.13 0.12
N ARG A 42 6.99 -3.24 0.78
CA ARG A 42 8.37 -3.76 0.81
C ARG A 42 8.68 -4.67 -0.37
N ALA A 43 7.68 -5.37 -0.90
CA ALA A 43 7.81 -6.24 -2.06
C ALA A 43 8.19 -5.45 -3.31
N PRO A 44 9.00 -6.01 -4.23
CA PRO A 44 9.30 -5.34 -5.49
C PRO A 44 8.06 -5.22 -6.38
N VAL A 45 8.08 -4.20 -7.23
CA VAL A 45 7.08 -3.94 -8.29
C VAL A 45 7.85 -3.59 -9.57
N PRO A 46 7.23 -3.62 -10.76
CA PRO A 46 7.84 -3.14 -12.00
C PRO A 46 8.41 -1.73 -11.85
N ASP A 47 9.54 -1.46 -12.50
CA ASP A 47 10.27 -0.19 -12.37
C ASP A 47 9.41 1.02 -12.77
N GLU A 48 8.57 0.86 -13.78
CA GLU A 48 7.61 1.88 -14.24
C GLU A 48 6.61 2.30 -13.15
N LEU A 49 6.33 1.41 -12.20
CA LEU A 49 5.37 1.62 -11.11
C LEU A 49 6.03 2.03 -9.78
N MET A 50 7.38 2.03 -9.73
CA MET A 50 8.14 2.48 -8.57
C MET A 50 7.83 3.93 -8.14
N PRO A 51 7.60 4.91 -9.05
CA PRO A 51 7.20 6.25 -8.65
C PRO A 51 5.90 6.28 -7.84
N LEU A 52 4.87 5.53 -8.27
CA LEU A 52 3.59 5.43 -7.55
C LEU A 52 3.77 4.76 -6.19
N LYS A 53 4.48 3.64 -6.14
CA LYS A 53 4.80 2.94 -4.89
C LYS A 53 5.54 3.84 -3.90
N ASN A 54 6.54 4.59 -4.36
CA ASN A 54 7.32 5.50 -3.51
C ASN A 54 6.47 6.66 -3.00
N LYS A 55 5.59 7.23 -3.85
CA LYS A 55 4.62 8.25 -3.44
C LYS A 55 3.69 7.74 -2.33
N ILE A 56 3.16 6.53 -2.46
CA ILE A 56 2.33 5.91 -1.41
C ILE A 56 3.15 5.75 -0.14
N LYS A 57 4.35 5.17 -0.24
CA LYS A 57 5.23 4.92 0.90
C LYS A 57 5.56 6.22 1.66
N GLN A 58 5.90 7.29 0.96
CA GLN A 58 6.25 8.59 1.56
C GLN A 58 5.06 9.26 2.24
N ASN A 59 3.87 9.19 1.64
CA ASN A 59 2.71 9.93 2.15
C ASN A 59 1.90 9.16 3.20
N LEU A 60 1.89 7.82 3.12
CA LEU A 60 1.12 6.96 4.00
C LEU A 60 1.94 6.47 5.19
N LEU A 61 3.23 6.20 5.04
CA LEU A 61 4.04 5.66 6.12
C LEU A 61 4.75 6.77 6.89
N TYR A 62 4.62 6.76 8.22
CA TYR A 62 5.29 7.74 9.06
C TYR A 62 6.82 7.68 8.90
N SER A 63 7.42 8.86 8.69
CA SER A 63 8.85 9.05 8.45
C SER A 63 9.41 10.29 9.15
N GLY A 64 8.75 10.77 10.22
CA GLY A 64 9.17 11.98 10.95
C GLY A 64 10.59 11.92 11.48
N GLN A 65 11.18 13.09 11.75
CA GLN A 65 12.52 13.18 12.35
C GLN A 65 12.57 12.38 13.66
N GLY A 66 13.60 11.52 13.79
CA GLY A 66 13.76 10.63 14.94
C GLY A 66 13.03 9.28 14.85
N ALA A 67 12.23 9.03 13.81
CA ALA A 67 11.55 7.75 13.64
C ALA A 67 12.55 6.59 13.47
N SER A 68 12.57 5.67 14.43
CA SER A 68 13.41 4.47 14.42
C SER A 68 12.57 3.20 14.58
N GLY A 69 13.10 2.06 14.11
CA GLY A 69 12.48 0.76 14.28
C GLY A 69 11.04 0.66 13.75
N GLY A 70 10.12 0.22 14.62
CA GLY A 70 8.71 -0.02 14.28
C GLY A 70 7.88 1.24 14.07
N GLU A 71 8.30 2.38 14.62
CA GLU A 71 7.61 3.66 14.50
C GLU A 71 7.70 4.21 13.07
N LYS A 72 8.87 4.00 12.44
CA LYS A 72 9.08 4.27 11.01
C LYS A 72 8.30 3.23 10.21
N GLY A 73 7.30 3.68 9.47
CA GLY A 73 6.38 2.77 8.80
C GLY A 73 4.97 2.72 9.39
N SER A 74 4.71 3.36 10.53
CA SER A 74 3.39 3.34 11.14
C SER A 74 2.38 4.13 10.33
N ILE A 75 1.24 3.51 10.01
CA ILE A 75 0.10 4.15 9.36
C ILE A 75 -0.70 4.93 10.40
N ALA A 76 -0.92 4.34 11.58
CA ALA A 76 -1.64 5.00 12.67
C ALA A 76 -1.04 6.38 12.99
N ARG A 77 0.29 6.46 13.15
CA ARG A 77 0.98 7.74 13.39
C ARG A 77 0.86 8.70 12.21
N SER A 78 0.98 8.20 10.98
CA SER A 78 0.86 9.02 9.78
C SER A 78 -0.53 9.65 9.64
N LEU A 79 -1.57 8.96 10.09
CA LEU A 79 -2.96 9.42 9.98
C LEU A 79 -3.40 10.39 11.08
N ILE A 80 -2.57 10.64 12.11
CA ILE A 80 -2.84 11.63 13.15
C ILE A 80 -3.05 13.00 12.49
N GLY A 81 -4.16 13.67 12.82
CA GLY A 81 -4.51 14.99 12.28
C GLY A 81 -4.92 15.03 10.81
N LYS A 82 -4.79 13.94 10.03
CA LYS A 82 -5.26 13.90 8.62
C LYS A 82 -6.80 13.79 8.56
N ARG A 83 -7.42 14.19 7.46
CA ARG A 83 -8.88 14.02 7.26
C ARG A 83 -9.20 12.62 6.73
N ASN A 84 -10.42 12.14 6.93
CA ASN A 84 -10.87 10.85 6.37
C ASN A 84 -10.80 10.83 4.83
N SER A 85 -11.04 11.97 4.16
CA SER A 85 -10.89 12.07 2.71
C SER A 85 -9.46 11.85 2.24
N THR A 86 -8.45 12.21 3.05
CA THR A 86 -7.05 11.88 2.78
C THR A 86 -6.79 10.39 2.91
N ALA A 87 -7.36 9.74 3.93
CA ALA A 87 -7.30 8.28 4.07
C ALA A 87 -7.92 7.56 2.86
N SER A 88 -9.10 8.00 2.39
CA SER A 88 -9.73 7.41 1.19
C SER A 88 -8.84 7.54 -0.06
N LYS A 89 -8.10 8.65 -0.22
CA LYS A 89 -7.14 8.81 -1.32
C LYS A 89 -6.01 7.78 -1.24
N PHE A 90 -5.49 7.48 -0.05
CA PHE A 90 -4.48 6.44 0.11
C PHE A 90 -5.01 5.05 -0.24
N ILE A 91 -6.26 4.74 0.14
CA ILE A 91 -6.91 3.49 -0.26
C ILE A 91 -6.99 3.39 -1.79
N ALA A 92 -7.44 4.46 -2.45
CA ALA A 92 -7.51 4.52 -3.91
C ALA A 92 -6.13 4.33 -4.57
N ASP A 93 -5.09 4.98 -4.05
CA ASP A 93 -3.73 4.83 -4.57
C ASP A 93 -3.20 3.39 -4.41
N ILE A 94 -3.49 2.71 -3.29
CA ILE A 94 -3.13 1.30 -3.07
C ILE A 94 -3.84 0.37 -4.07
N ILE A 95 -5.15 0.57 -4.27
CA ILE A 95 -5.94 -0.21 -5.23
C ILE A 95 -5.40 0.00 -6.64
N ARG A 96 -5.10 1.26 -7.00
CA ARG A 96 -4.52 1.60 -8.30
C ARG A 96 -3.19 0.89 -8.52
N LEU A 97 -2.26 0.95 -7.56
CA LEU A 97 -0.97 0.27 -7.68
C LEU A 97 -1.14 -1.25 -7.86
N HIS A 98 -2.08 -1.85 -7.13
CA HIS A 98 -2.41 -3.27 -7.29
C HIS A 98 -2.85 -3.61 -8.71
N GLN A 99 -3.81 -2.86 -9.23
CA GLN A 99 -4.34 -3.07 -10.59
C GLN A 99 -3.28 -2.85 -11.67
N GLU A 100 -2.41 -1.84 -11.52
CA GLU A 100 -1.33 -1.58 -12.47
C GLU A 100 -0.29 -2.72 -12.45
N VAL A 101 0.07 -3.27 -11.28
CA VAL A 101 0.97 -4.42 -11.19
C VAL A 101 0.33 -5.69 -11.76
N GLU A 102 -0.96 -5.93 -11.46
CA GLU A 102 -1.70 -7.08 -11.99
C GLU A 102 -1.78 -7.03 -13.52
N ALA A 103 -2.11 -5.86 -14.08
CA ALA A 103 -2.11 -5.63 -15.51
C ALA A 103 -0.72 -5.86 -16.12
N TYR A 104 0.33 -5.32 -15.50
CA TYR A 104 1.71 -5.52 -15.96
C TYR A 104 2.07 -7.01 -16.07
N ILE A 105 1.78 -7.80 -15.04
CA ILE A 105 2.03 -9.26 -15.05
C ILE A 105 1.27 -9.91 -16.20
N LYS A 106 -0.04 -9.63 -16.31
CA LYS A 106 -0.91 -10.23 -17.34
C LYS A 106 -0.45 -9.92 -18.77
N TYR A 107 -0.02 -8.70 -19.04
CA TYR A 107 0.39 -8.29 -20.40
C TYR A 107 1.86 -8.62 -20.70
N SER A 108 2.71 -8.81 -19.69
CA SER A 108 4.09 -9.28 -19.88
C SER A 108 4.16 -10.80 -20.12
N ASP A 109 3.19 -11.57 -19.63
CA ASP A 109 3.09 -13.02 -19.86
C ASP A 109 2.51 -13.36 -21.26
N GLY A 110 2.02 -12.36 -22.00
CA GLY A 110 1.41 -12.52 -23.33
C GLY A 110 2.31 -12.15 -24.52
N SER A 111 3.59 -11.87 -24.27
CA SER A 111 4.65 -11.52 -25.24
C SER A 111 5.77 -12.54 -25.21
#